data_AF-B6AZP4-F1
#
_entry.id   AF-B6AZP4-F1
#
_cell.length_a   1.000
_cell.length_b   1.000
_cell.length_c   1.000
_cell.angle_alpha   90.00
_cell.angle_beta   90.00
_cell.angle_gamma   90.00
#
_symmetry.space_group_name_H-M   'P 1'
#
loop_
_entity.id
_entity.type
_entity.pdbx_description
1 polymer ?
#
loop_
_entity_poly.entity_id
_entity_poly.type
_entity_poly.pdbx_seq_one_letter_code
_entity_poly.pdbx_strand_id
1 'polypeptide(L)'
;MDDIAPLVADASAAAIESAKDKCGAENLRVAWFTNDGSDYGASIPRAPYIAAGFTQTHEQYLRGLGHTGPFAGNDFQGNNREEGAKSINDLARMYDWRPGVCRAIFYVSDERFGDYGRTHQQQMQAVNAAVAECLTAGVKVFAHYEDGGEHSGTRLAENTEAYETLCNSTSGRAEIGGSASQALYEGLLGEAICEACITDAGCAVVDWPDIKPCIDIRWGQSDCDGIESDDHEVLCLSICNCYENVTFSDVKIGYLWLTDENGEAPPALPDGTPSGRIYPLGPICFGDIGPCVDGEPTCVHREAIVVLRGVKPGKYNVSVGGLCFDIKRSVFVEKTTFEMIVCAS
;
A
#
# COMPACT_ATOMS: atom_id res chain seq x y z
N MET A 1 -14.58 25.31 20.31
CA MET A 1 -14.97 23.92 20.03
C MET A 1 -16.44 23.59 20.32
N ASP A 2 -17.16 24.35 21.16
CA ASP A 2 -18.59 24.10 21.50
C ASP A 2 -19.56 24.03 20.28
N ASP A 3 -19.16 24.56 19.11
CA ASP A 3 -19.98 24.57 17.88
C ASP A 3 -19.74 23.37 16.94
N ILE A 4 -18.71 22.54 17.17
CA ILE A 4 -18.35 21.43 16.26
C ILE A 4 -19.14 20.16 16.57
N ALA A 5 -19.41 19.89 17.86
CA ALA A 5 -20.12 18.67 18.24
C ALA A 5 -21.51 18.55 17.58
N PRO A 6 -22.35 19.60 17.55
CA PRO A 6 -23.61 19.55 16.81
C PRO A 6 -23.43 19.27 15.32
N LEU A 7 -22.41 19.86 14.68
CA LEU A 7 -22.10 19.62 13.26
C LEU A 7 -21.69 18.17 12.99
N VAL A 8 -20.86 17.60 13.86
CA VAL A 8 -20.47 16.17 13.78
C VAL A 8 -21.68 15.27 14.00
N ALA A 9 -22.56 15.61 14.94
CA ALA A 9 -23.77 14.84 15.21
C ALA A 9 -24.74 14.83 14.02
N ASP A 10 -25.05 16.01 13.46
CA ASP A 10 -25.94 16.13 12.31
C ASP A 10 -25.36 15.45 11.07
N ALA A 11 -24.07 15.69 10.78
CA ALA A 11 -23.37 15.04 9.69
C ALA A 11 -23.31 13.51 9.87
N SER A 12 -23.17 13.03 11.10
CA SER A 12 -23.13 11.60 11.38
C SER A 12 -24.46 10.92 11.10
N ALA A 13 -25.60 11.56 11.41
CA ALA A 13 -26.90 11.00 11.11
C ALA A 13 -27.09 10.80 9.60
N ALA A 14 -26.71 11.80 8.80
CA ALA A 14 -26.76 11.73 7.34
C ALA A 14 -25.74 10.73 6.76
N ALA A 15 -24.50 10.71 7.25
CA ALA A 15 -23.46 9.78 6.81
C ALA A 15 -23.82 8.33 7.12
N ILE A 16 -24.33 8.04 8.33
CA ILE A 16 -24.77 6.71 8.75
C ILE A 16 -25.89 6.22 7.82
N GLU A 17 -26.88 7.06 7.54
CA GLU A 17 -27.98 6.67 6.67
C GLU A 17 -27.49 6.43 5.23
N SER A 18 -26.62 7.30 4.71
CA SER A 18 -26.03 7.13 3.38
C SER A 18 -25.15 5.87 3.28
N ALA A 19 -24.43 5.52 4.34
CA ALA A 19 -23.53 4.37 4.37
C ALA A 19 -24.27 3.02 4.40
N LYS A 20 -25.44 2.95 5.04
CA LYS A 20 -26.30 1.76 4.96
C LYS A 20 -26.62 1.42 3.51
N ASP A 21 -26.96 2.42 2.71
CA ASP A 21 -27.31 2.24 1.30
C ASP A 21 -26.10 2.01 0.39
N LYS A 22 -25.01 2.77 0.59
CA LYS A 22 -23.85 2.77 -0.32
C LYS A 22 -22.90 1.60 -0.13
N CYS A 23 -22.69 1.16 1.11
CA CYS A 23 -21.67 0.17 1.43
C CYS A 23 -22.20 -0.98 2.30
N GLY A 24 -23.52 -1.12 2.42
CA GLY A 24 -24.16 -2.26 3.10
C GLY A 24 -23.89 -2.29 4.60
N ALA A 25 -23.71 -1.13 5.24
CA ALA A 25 -23.41 -1.00 6.67
C ALA A 25 -24.63 -1.26 7.59
N GLU A 26 -25.44 -2.28 7.29
CA GLU A 26 -26.72 -2.57 7.96
C GLU A 26 -26.59 -2.82 9.47
N ASN A 27 -25.44 -3.34 9.89
CA ASN A 27 -25.15 -3.68 11.28
C ASN A 27 -24.21 -2.69 11.97
N LEU A 28 -24.08 -1.45 11.49
CA LEU A 28 -23.17 -0.44 12.07
C LEU A 28 -23.45 -0.19 13.56
N ARG A 29 -22.38 -0.12 14.37
CA ARG A 29 -22.43 0.34 15.77
C ARG A 29 -21.53 1.55 15.90
N VAL A 30 -22.09 2.66 16.39
CA VAL A 30 -21.38 3.92 16.61
C VAL A 30 -21.40 4.27 18.09
N ALA A 31 -20.28 4.77 18.59
CA ALA A 31 -20.15 5.34 19.92
C ALA A 31 -19.39 6.67 19.81
N TRP A 32 -19.80 7.66 20.60
CA TRP A 32 -19.23 9.01 20.60
C TRP A 32 -18.55 9.28 21.93
N PHE A 33 -17.32 9.76 21.88
CA PHE A 33 -16.49 10.02 23.05
C PHE A 33 -15.90 11.42 22.97
N THR A 34 -15.90 12.14 24.09
CA THR A 34 -15.09 13.35 24.22
C THR A 34 -13.67 13.01 24.67
N ASN A 35 -12.74 13.84 24.23
CA ASN A 35 -11.35 13.90 24.69
C ASN A 35 -11.04 15.35 25.06
N ASP A 36 -11.75 15.89 26.06
CA ASP A 36 -11.66 17.30 26.47
C ASP A 36 -10.69 17.43 27.65
N GLY A 37 -9.69 18.30 27.54
CA GLY A 37 -8.69 18.52 28.58
C GLY A 37 -9.22 19.26 29.82
N SER A 38 -10.38 19.91 29.70
CA SER A 38 -11.06 20.67 30.75
C SER A 38 -12.04 19.82 31.58
N ASP A 39 -12.49 18.69 31.05
CA ASP A 39 -13.34 17.75 31.76
C ASP A 39 -12.49 16.71 32.50
N TYR A 40 -12.53 16.76 33.82
CA TYR A 40 -11.98 15.71 34.66
C TYR A 40 -12.55 14.38 34.15
N GLY A 41 -11.82 13.26 34.16
CA GLY A 41 -12.31 11.93 33.76
C GLY A 41 -13.56 11.41 34.53
N ALA A 42 -14.25 12.27 35.29
CA ALA A 42 -15.51 12.11 35.99
C ALA A 42 -16.56 13.21 35.71
N SER A 43 -16.26 14.32 35.00
CA SER A 43 -17.28 15.32 34.64
C SER A 43 -18.05 14.92 33.38
N ILE A 44 -19.34 15.24 33.40
CA ILE A 44 -20.26 15.05 32.27
C ILE A 44 -19.84 16.05 31.19
N PRO A 45 -19.74 15.65 29.91
CA PRO A 45 -19.49 16.56 28.81
C PRO A 45 -20.39 17.81 28.89
N ARG A 46 -19.92 18.97 28.45
CA ARG A 46 -20.74 20.20 28.48
C ARG A 46 -22.05 19.99 27.71
N ALA A 47 -23.11 20.71 28.10
CA ALA A 47 -24.46 20.52 27.55
C ALA A 47 -24.55 20.49 26.00
N PRO A 48 -23.78 21.28 25.23
CA PRO A 48 -23.76 21.18 23.76
C PRO A 48 -23.27 19.82 23.24
N TYR A 49 -22.27 19.21 23.88
CA TYR A 49 -21.76 17.88 23.53
C TYR A 49 -22.78 16.78 23.85
N ILE A 50 -23.47 16.87 24.99
CA ILE A 50 -24.54 15.94 25.35
C ILE A 50 -25.67 16.00 24.31
N ALA A 51 -26.08 17.20 23.91
CA ALA A 51 -27.11 17.39 22.88
C ALA A 51 -26.71 16.80 21.53
N ALA A 52 -25.39 16.77 21.26
CA ALA A 52 -24.77 16.15 20.09
C ALA A 52 -24.49 14.63 20.26
N GLY A 53 -24.88 14.00 21.37
CA GLY A 53 -24.72 12.55 21.60
C GLY A 53 -23.38 12.13 22.23
N PHE A 54 -22.47 13.07 22.48
CA PHE A 54 -21.23 12.86 23.22
C PHE A 54 -21.51 12.90 24.71
N THR A 55 -21.92 11.75 25.27
CA THR A 55 -22.44 11.65 26.64
C THR A 55 -21.43 11.20 27.68
N GLN A 56 -20.24 10.75 27.24
CA GLN A 56 -19.17 10.26 28.11
C GLN A 56 -17.79 10.45 27.45
N THR A 57 -16.73 10.41 28.25
CA THR A 57 -15.35 10.34 27.77
C THR A 57 -14.97 8.89 27.42
N HIS A 58 -13.90 8.71 26.63
CA HIS A 58 -13.38 7.35 26.36
C HIS A 58 -12.97 6.63 27.66
N GLU A 59 -12.39 7.35 28.61
CA GLU A 59 -12.00 6.80 29.91
C GLU A 59 -13.21 6.31 30.73
N GLN A 60 -14.27 7.12 30.83
CA GLN A 60 -15.50 6.72 31.53
C GLN A 60 -16.07 5.43 30.95
N TYR A 61 -16.07 5.33 29.63
CA TYR A 61 -16.51 4.15 28.92
C TYR A 61 -15.66 2.91 29.24
N LEU A 62 -14.32 3.02 29.13
CA LEU A 62 -13.40 1.90 29.39
C LEU A 62 -13.45 1.44 30.86
N ARG A 63 -13.60 2.38 31.81
CA ARG A 63 -13.83 2.05 33.22
C ARG A 63 -15.15 1.34 33.43
N GLY A 64 -16.20 1.73 32.70
CA GLY A 64 -17.50 1.04 32.70
C GLY A 64 -17.42 -0.40 32.21
N LEU A 65 -16.47 -0.70 31.31
CA LEU A 65 -16.15 -2.06 30.87
C LEU A 65 -15.28 -2.85 31.87
N GLY A 66 -14.83 -2.21 32.96
CA GLY A 66 -14.01 -2.83 34.01
C GLY A 66 -12.50 -2.71 33.76
N HIS A 67 -12.05 -1.95 32.76
CA HIS A 67 -10.62 -1.69 32.58
C HIS A 67 -10.08 -0.76 33.68
N THR A 68 -8.86 -1.03 34.11
CA THR A 68 -8.13 -0.20 35.08
C THR A 68 -6.94 0.45 34.39
N GLY A 69 -6.83 1.77 34.51
CA GLY A 69 -5.81 2.58 33.83
C GLY A 69 -4.35 2.31 34.27
N PRO A 70 -3.39 3.15 33.83
CA PRO A 70 -3.62 4.52 33.36
C PRO A 70 -4.18 4.59 31.93
N PHE A 71 -5.20 5.41 31.72
CA PHE A 71 -5.70 5.83 30.41
C PHE A 71 -5.09 7.18 30.03
N ALA A 72 -5.16 7.52 28.75
CA ALA A 72 -4.60 8.74 28.15
C ALA A 72 -5.01 10.08 28.80
N GLY A 73 -6.02 10.10 29.70
CA GLY A 73 -6.42 11.27 30.49
C GLY A 73 -5.82 11.37 31.91
N ASN A 74 -4.94 10.45 32.32
CA ASN A 74 -4.63 10.23 33.75
C ASN A 74 -3.42 10.98 34.34
N ASP A 75 -2.88 12.05 33.74
CA ASP A 75 -1.99 12.92 34.50
C ASP A 75 -2.74 14.09 35.15
N PHE A 76 -2.81 14.05 36.47
CA PHE A 76 -3.65 14.88 37.33
C PHE A 76 -3.20 16.35 37.37
N GLN A 77 -2.17 16.75 36.63
CA GLN A 77 -1.56 18.07 36.69
C GLN A 77 -1.51 18.78 35.33
N GLY A 78 -2.31 19.84 35.19
CA GLY A 78 -2.14 20.84 34.12
C GLY A 78 -2.87 20.54 32.81
N ASN A 79 -2.62 21.40 31.81
CA ASN A 79 -3.23 21.45 30.47
C ASN A 79 -2.80 20.28 29.57
N ASN A 80 -2.61 19.10 30.16
CA ASN A 80 -1.81 18.00 29.61
C ASN A 80 -2.66 16.79 29.21
N ARG A 81 -3.90 17.03 28.78
CA ARG A 81 -4.98 16.04 28.85
C ARG A 81 -5.64 15.70 27.51
N GLU A 82 -5.35 16.44 26.45
CA GLU A 82 -5.88 16.19 25.09
C GLU A 82 -4.95 15.23 24.32
N GLU A 83 -4.64 14.07 24.91
CA GLU A 83 -3.68 13.12 24.34
C GLU A 83 -4.30 12.23 23.26
N GLY A 84 -4.70 12.82 22.13
CA GLY A 84 -5.44 12.14 21.06
C GLY A 84 -4.84 10.81 20.61
N ALA A 85 -3.52 10.73 20.39
CA ALA A 85 -2.88 9.47 19.98
C ALA A 85 -3.02 8.36 21.04
N LYS A 86 -2.93 8.69 22.33
CA LYS A 86 -3.09 7.70 23.39
C LYS A 86 -4.55 7.32 23.59
N SER A 87 -5.49 8.26 23.45
CA SER A 87 -6.93 7.95 23.49
C SER A 87 -7.32 6.98 22.36
N ILE A 88 -6.75 7.18 21.16
CA ILE A 88 -6.89 6.25 20.03
C ILE A 88 -6.27 4.89 20.35
N ASN A 89 -5.07 4.85 20.95
CA ASN A 89 -4.43 3.61 21.39
C ASN A 89 -5.30 2.84 22.40
N ASP A 90 -5.81 3.53 23.42
CA ASP A 90 -6.66 2.93 24.45
C ASP A 90 -7.95 2.34 23.85
N LEU A 91 -8.62 3.08 22.95
CA LEU A 91 -9.81 2.60 22.25
C LEU A 91 -9.50 1.44 21.29
N ALA A 92 -8.39 1.49 20.56
CA ALA A 92 -7.99 0.38 19.70
C ALA A 92 -7.82 -0.92 20.50
N ARG A 93 -7.18 -0.84 21.67
CA ARG A 93 -6.88 -1.99 22.53
C ARG A 93 -8.07 -2.48 23.35
N MET A 94 -8.85 -1.57 23.93
CA MET A 94 -9.75 -1.86 25.05
C MET A 94 -11.22 -1.58 24.78
N TYR A 95 -11.57 -0.98 23.64
CA TYR A 95 -12.98 -0.89 23.26
C TYR A 95 -13.56 -2.29 23.02
N ASP A 96 -14.85 -2.47 23.31
CA ASP A 96 -15.56 -3.75 23.24
C ASP A 96 -15.90 -4.16 21.79
N TRP A 97 -14.92 -4.11 20.89
CA TRP A 97 -15.09 -4.39 19.47
C TRP A 97 -15.78 -5.75 19.24
N ARG A 98 -16.81 -5.76 18.39
CA ARG A 98 -17.44 -7.03 17.99
C ARG A 98 -16.44 -7.91 17.22
N PRO A 99 -16.52 -9.24 17.34
CA PRO A 99 -15.68 -10.13 16.55
C PRO A 99 -16.09 -10.05 15.07
N GLY A 100 -15.09 -10.11 14.17
CA GLY A 100 -15.31 -10.20 12.72
C GLY A 100 -15.94 -8.96 12.05
N VAL A 101 -15.95 -7.81 12.72
CA VAL A 101 -16.43 -6.55 12.12
C VAL A 101 -15.27 -5.65 11.73
N CYS A 102 -15.51 -4.82 10.73
CA CYS A 102 -14.64 -3.70 10.37
C CYS A 102 -14.67 -2.63 11.48
N ARG A 103 -13.52 -2.00 11.74
CA ARG A 103 -13.32 -1.11 12.89
C ARG A 103 -12.68 0.17 12.41
N ALA A 104 -13.30 1.29 12.75
CA ALA A 104 -12.77 2.60 12.45
C ALA A 104 -12.87 3.51 13.68
N ILE A 105 -11.90 4.40 13.81
CA ILE A 105 -11.95 5.55 14.72
C ILE A 105 -11.90 6.79 13.84
N PHE A 106 -12.88 7.68 14.01
CA PHE A 106 -12.85 9.03 13.45
C PHE A 106 -12.51 10.03 14.55
N TYR A 107 -11.41 10.76 14.40
CA TYR A 107 -10.90 11.70 15.39
C TYR A 107 -10.93 13.13 14.86
N VAL A 108 -11.42 14.08 15.66
CA VAL A 108 -11.49 15.49 15.30
C VAL A 108 -10.84 16.32 16.39
N SER A 109 -9.93 17.20 16.03
CA SER A 109 -9.31 18.13 16.96
C SER A 109 -8.64 19.29 16.22
N ASP A 110 -8.55 20.44 16.88
CA ASP A 110 -7.76 21.59 16.46
C ASP A 110 -6.38 21.62 17.16
N GLU A 111 -6.08 20.58 17.94
CA GLU A 111 -4.83 20.37 18.66
C GLU A 111 -3.97 19.26 18.05
N ARG A 112 -2.71 19.24 18.47
CA ARG A 112 -1.79 18.13 18.21
C ARG A 112 -2.21 16.86 18.96
N PHE A 113 -1.77 15.70 18.48
CA PHE A 113 -2.06 14.40 19.11
C PHE A 113 -1.46 14.17 20.51
N GLY A 114 -0.71 15.13 21.05
CA GLY A 114 -0.03 14.99 22.33
C GLY A 114 -0.09 16.28 23.16
N ASP A 115 0.17 16.12 24.45
CA ASP A 115 0.21 17.17 25.46
C ASP A 115 0.95 18.48 25.07
N TYR A 116 0.41 19.61 25.54
CA TYR A 116 1.02 20.94 25.53
C TYR A 116 2.39 20.98 26.25
N GLY A 117 3.47 20.81 25.48
CA GLY A 117 4.85 20.90 25.95
C GLY A 117 5.73 19.77 25.43
N ARG A 118 5.16 18.76 24.77
CA ARG A 118 5.94 17.70 24.11
C ARG A 118 6.72 18.22 22.93
N THR A 119 7.91 17.65 22.77
CA THR A 119 8.68 17.74 21.53
C THR A 119 7.97 16.93 20.44
N HIS A 120 8.19 17.31 19.18
CA HIS A 120 7.69 16.54 18.04
C HIS A 120 8.09 15.06 18.10
N GLN A 121 9.33 14.74 18.54
CA GLN A 121 9.77 13.36 18.74
C GLN A 121 8.89 12.57 19.72
N GLN A 122 8.49 13.18 20.85
CA GLN A 122 7.63 12.53 21.84
C GLN A 122 6.19 12.36 21.33
N GLN A 123 5.70 13.30 20.52
CA GLN A 123 4.43 13.16 19.81
C GLN A 123 4.47 11.97 18.85
N MET A 124 5.51 11.87 18.02
CA MET A 124 5.67 10.76 17.08
C MET A 124 5.84 9.41 17.77
N GLN A 125 6.44 9.35 18.96
CA GLN A 125 6.47 8.11 19.76
C GLN A 125 5.05 7.65 20.16
N ALA A 126 4.19 8.58 20.59
CA ALA A 126 2.80 8.25 20.93
C ALA A 126 1.99 7.86 19.69
N VAL A 127 2.19 8.56 18.56
CA VAL A 127 1.57 8.20 17.28
C VAL A 127 1.98 6.81 16.83
N ASN A 128 3.28 6.48 16.85
CA ASN A 128 3.77 5.17 16.44
C ASN A 128 3.25 4.04 17.34
N ALA A 129 3.10 4.30 18.65
CA ALA A 129 2.46 3.36 19.56
C ALA A 129 0.97 3.16 19.22
N ALA A 130 0.25 4.23 18.88
CA ALA A 130 -1.14 4.17 18.44
C ALA A 130 -1.29 3.41 17.12
N VAL A 131 -0.41 3.65 16.13
CA VAL A 131 -0.36 2.91 14.86
C VAL A 131 -0.21 1.42 15.11
N ALA A 132 0.79 1.02 15.91
CA ALA A 132 1.05 -0.39 16.18
C ALA A 132 -0.16 -1.09 16.82
N GLU A 133 -0.83 -0.43 17.75
CA GLU A 133 -2.04 -0.96 18.40
C GLU A 133 -3.23 -1.01 17.45
N CYS A 134 -3.46 0.05 16.65
CA CYS A 134 -4.52 0.08 15.64
C CYS A 134 -4.35 -1.04 14.60
N LEU A 135 -3.12 -1.26 14.11
CA LEU A 135 -2.81 -2.37 13.21
C LEU A 135 -3.06 -3.73 13.87
N THR A 136 -2.65 -3.91 15.12
CA THR A 136 -2.89 -5.14 15.88
C THR A 136 -4.39 -5.40 16.09
N ALA A 137 -5.14 -4.35 16.39
CA ALA A 137 -6.58 -4.40 16.60
C ALA A 137 -7.38 -4.37 15.29
N GLY A 138 -6.75 -4.25 14.12
CA GLY A 138 -7.44 -4.11 12.83
C GLY A 138 -8.37 -2.88 12.77
N VAL A 139 -7.94 -1.77 13.35
CA VAL A 139 -8.66 -0.50 13.42
C VAL A 139 -8.04 0.48 12.42
N LYS A 140 -8.86 1.05 11.55
CA LYS A 140 -8.47 2.19 10.71
C LYS A 140 -8.71 3.51 11.44
N VAL A 141 -7.82 4.48 11.24
CA VAL A 141 -7.97 5.81 11.81
C VAL A 141 -8.20 6.83 10.71
N PHE A 142 -9.28 7.57 10.85
CA PHE A 142 -9.59 8.74 10.05
C PHE A 142 -9.54 9.95 10.96
N ALA A 143 -9.06 11.09 10.46
CA ALA A 143 -8.98 12.27 11.29
C ALA A 143 -9.20 13.57 10.53
N HIS A 144 -9.70 14.59 11.22
CA HIS A 144 -9.72 15.96 10.77
C HIS A 144 -8.94 16.82 11.76
N TYR A 145 -7.83 17.41 11.28
CA TYR A 145 -7.07 18.42 12.00
C TYR A 145 -7.54 19.80 11.55
N GLU A 146 -8.43 20.41 12.32
CA GLU A 146 -9.10 21.67 11.95
C GLU A 146 -8.15 22.88 11.95
N ASP A 147 -8.53 23.93 11.22
CA ASP A 147 -7.93 25.27 11.36
C ASP A 147 -8.10 25.79 12.80
N GLY A 148 -7.02 25.75 13.59
CA GLY A 148 -7.00 26.10 15.01
C GLY A 148 -5.83 26.96 15.47
N GLY A 149 -5.75 27.20 16.78
CA GLY A 149 -4.76 28.11 17.40
C GLY A 149 -3.29 27.75 17.18
N GLU A 150 -2.98 26.50 16.78
CA GLU A 150 -1.62 26.01 16.48
C GLU A 150 -1.35 25.79 14.98
N HIS A 151 -2.26 26.19 14.09
CA HIS A 151 -2.21 25.91 12.64
C HIS A 151 -1.29 26.89 11.87
N SER A 152 -0.04 27.08 12.33
CA SER A 152 0.93 27.91 11.60
C SER A 152 2.39 27.51 11.79
N GLY A 153 3.21 27.77 10.77
CA GLY A 153 4.66 27.58 10.81
C GLY A 153 5.09 26.12 11.02
N THR A 154 6.19 25.91 11.75
CA THR A 154 6.75 24.57 12.03
C THR A 154 5.75 23.63 12.70
N ARG A 155 4.84 24.19 13.51
CA ARG A 155 3.88 23.41 14.29
C ARG A 155 2.79 22.78 13.42
N LEU A 156 2.39 23.49 12.35
CA LEU A 156 1.52 22.92 11.32
C LEU A 156 2.19 21.70 10.68
N ALA A 157 3.45 21.83 10.24
CA ALA A 157 4.16 20.72 9.60
C ALA A 157 4.31 19.50 10.53
N GLU A 158 4.68 19.72 11.79
CA GLU A 158 4.81 18.66 12.79
C GLU A 158 3.47 17.95 13.09
N ASN A 159 2.36 18.70 13.08
CA ASN A 159 1.03 18.13 13.28
C ASN A 159 0.53 17.41 12.04
N THR A 160 0.68 18.00 10.85
CA THR A 160 0.39 17.33 9.58
C THR A 160 1.09 15.97 9.51
N GLU A 161 2.39 15.91 9.80
CA GLU A 161 3.14 14.65 9.81
C GLU A 161 2.53 13.63 10.80
N ALA A 162 2.17 14.07 12.01
CA ALA A 162 1.59 13.18 13.01
C ALA A 162 0.20 12.64 12.62
N TYR A 163 -0.68 13.50 12.09
CA TYR A 163 -2.01 13.14 11.60
C TYR A 163 -1.94 12.20 10.40
N GLU A 164 -1.14 12.57 9.39
CA GLU A 164 -0.93 11.74 8.20
C GLU A 164 -0.28 10.40 8.57
N THR A 165 0.72 10.38 9.45
CA THR A 165 1.38 9.13 9.86
C THR A 165 0.39 8.17 10.51
N LEU A 166 -0.45 8.63 11.45
CA LEU A 166 -1.42 7.76 12.12
C LEU A 166 -2.47 7.21 11.13
N CYS A 167 -3.08 8.11 10.35
CA CYS A 167 -4.17 7.73 9.45
C CYS A 167 -3.66 6.88 8.28
N ASN A 168 -2.60 7.31 7.58
CA ASN A 168 -2.10 6.61 6.40
C ASN A 168 -1.52 5.23 6.77
N SER A 169 -0.84 5.11 7.90
CA SER A 169 -0.29 3.81 8.36
C SER A 169 -1.38 2.79 8.70
N THR A 170 -2.58 3.26 9.03
CA THR A 170 -3.75 2.40 9.31
C THR A 170 -4.70 2.31 8.11
N SER A 171 -4.26 2.78 6.92
CA SER A 171 -5.05 2.81 5.69
C SER A 171 -6.36 3.61 5.78
N GLY A 172 -6.41 4.60 6.68
CA GLY A 172 -7.42 5.65 6.68
C GLY A 172 -6.84 6.95 6.11
N ARG A 173 -7.45 8.08 6.47
CA ARG A 173 -7.11 9.40 5.91
C ARG A 173 -7.12 10.51 6.96
N ALA A 174 -6.17 11.43 6.85
CA ALA A 174 -6.20 12.71 7.55
C ALA A 174 -6.66 13.82 6.61
N GLU A 175 -7.62 14.63 7.05
CA GLU A 175 -7.94 15.92 6.45
C GLU A 175 -7.27 17.02 7.28
N ILE A 176 -6.50 17.88 6.62
CA ILE A 176 -5.68 18.90 7.28
C ILE A 176 -6.19 20.29 6.90
N GLY A 177 -6.55 21.06 7.92
CA GLY A 177 -7.07 22.42 7.80
C GLY A 177 -8.52 22.47 7.32
N GLY A 178 -9.01 23.69 7.09
CA GLY A 178 -10.41 23.96 6.81
C GLY A 178 -11.26 24.06 8.07
N SER A 179 -12.38 24.80 7.99
CA SER A 179 -13.32 24.93 9.10
C SER A 179 -14.31 23.77 9.12
N ALA A 180 -14.70 23.35 10.33
CA ALA A 180 -15.79 22.40 10.52
C ALA A 180 -17.05 22.79 9.74
N SER A 181 -17.57 21.86 8.94
CA SER A 181 -18.85 22.03 8.23
C SER A 181 -19.57 20.70 8.12
N GLN A 182 -20.90 20.75 8.00
CA GLN A 182 -21.72 19.55 7.83
C GLN A 182 -21.29 18.76 6.58
N ALA A 183 -21.09 19.43 5.44
CA ALA A 183 -20.71 18.77 4.19
C ALA A 183 -19.35 18.06 4.29
N LEU A 184 -18.37 18.66 4.99
CA LEU A 184 -17.07 18.05 5.22
C LEU A 184 -17.22 16.76 6.04
N TYR A 185 -17.95 16.81 7.16
CA TYR A 185 -18.13 15.65 8.02
C TYR A 185 -19.03 14.58 7.42
N GLU A 186 -20.01 14.92 6.59
CA GLU A 186 -20.77 13.91 5.83
C GLU A 186 -19.84 13.11 4.90
N GLY A 187 -18.87 13.79 4.28
CA GLY A 187 -17.84 13.15 3.47
C GLY A 187 -16.90 12.28 4.30
N LEU A 188 -16.26 12.85 5.32
CA LEU A 188 -15.25 12.15 6.13
C LEU A 188 -15.84 11.00 6.94
N LEU A 189 -17.03 11.15 7.54
CA LEU A 189 -17.70 10.06 8.25
C LEU A 189 -18.21 9.00 7.27
N GLY A 190 -18.69 9.41 6.10
CA GLY A 190 -19.08 8.48 5.04
C GLY A 190 -17.91 7.60 4.60
N GLU A 191 -16.74 8.20 4.39
CA GLU A 191 -15.48 7.50 4.11
C GLU A 191 -15.10 6.59 5.26
N ALA A 192 -15.08 7.10 6.50
CA ALA A 192 -14.72 6.32 7.68
C ALA A 192 -15.62 5.11 7.90
N ILE A 193 -16.92 5.19 7.57
CA ILE A 193 -17.85 4.06 7.67
C ILE A 193 -17.67 3.07 6.52
N CYS A 194 -17.63 3.56 5.27
CA CYS A 194 -17.59 2.69 4.10
C CYS A 194 -16.23 2.06 3.85
N GLU A 195 -15.16 2.73 4.25
CA GLU A 195 -13.78 2.26 4.13
C GLU A 195 -13.24 1.73 5.46
N ALA A 196 -14.09 1.62 6.50
CA ALA A 196 -13.75 1.08 7.83
C ALA A 196 -13.12 -0.30 7.74
N CYS A 197 -13.53 -1.08 6.75
CA CYS A 197 -12.91 -2.34 6.49
C CYS A 197 -11.49 -2.06 6.02
N ILE A 198 -10.52 -2.70 6.67
CA ILE A 198 -9.29 -3.05 5.96
C ILE A 198 -9.77 -3.99 4.87
N THR A 199 -10.20 -3.41 3.74
CA THR A 199 -10.26 -4.08 2.46
C THR A 199 -8.85 -4.56 2.29
N ASP A 200 -8.69 -5.86 2.48
CA ASP A 200 -7.48 -6.62 2.26
C ASP A 200 -6.40 -6.51 3.36
N ALA A 201 -6.43 -7.49 4.27
CA ALA A 201 -5.29 -8.40 4.42
C ALA A 201 -5.04 -9.19 3.11
N GLY A 202 -4.99 -8.47 2.00
CA GLY A 202 -4.62 -8.97 0.69
C GLY A 202 -3.11 -8.85 0.57
N CYS A 203 -2.59 -9.54 -0.42
CA CYS A 203 -1.17 -9.67 -0.66
C CYS A 203 -0.48 -8.30 -0.53
N ALA A 204 0.43 -8.19 0.43
CA ALA A 204 1.39 -7.10 0.41
C ALA A 204 2.09 -7.14 -0.96
N VAL A 205 2.02 -6.03 -1.69
CA VAL A 205 2.80 -5.89 -2.92
C VAL A 205 4.25 -5.79 -2.48
N VAL A 206 4.99 -6.88 -2.66
CA VAL A 206 6.43 -6.85 -2.47
C VAL A 206 7.00 -5.94 -3.55
N ASP A 207 7.69 -4.88 -3.14
CA ASP A 207 8.50 -4.07 -4.03
C ASP A 207 9.70 -4.92 -4.49
N TRP A 208 9.57 -5.51 -5.67
CA TRP A 208 10.60 -6.35 -6.26
C TRP A 208 11.57 -5.49 -7.08
N PRO A 209 12.88 -5.70 -6.95
CA PRO A 209 13.82 -5.12 -7.92
C PRO A 209 13.50 -5.65 -9.33
N ASP A 210 13.81 -4.86 -10.37
CA ASP A 210 13.65 -5.24 -11.79
C ASP A 210 14.59 -6.41 -12.15
N ILE A 211 14.21 -7.62 -11.77
CA ILE A 211 14.94 -8.87 -12.01
C ILE A 211 14.50 -9.40 -13.37
N LYS A 212 15.40 -9.30 -14.35
CA LYS A 212 15.23 -9.84 -15.70
C LYS A 212 16.45 -10.63 -16.14
N PRO A 213 16.28 -11.65 -17.00
CA PRO A 213 17.40 -12.39 -17.56
C PRO A 213 18.23 -11.51 -18.49
N CYS A 214 19.50 -11.85 -18.61
CA CYS A 214 20.42 -11.24 -19.56
C CYS A 214 20.24 -11.92 -20.92
N ILE A 215 19.88 -11.16 -21.97
CA ILE A 215 19.64 -11.69 -23.32
C ILE A 215 20.76 -11.23 -24.24
N ASP A 216 21.31 -12.17 -25.02
CA ASP A 216 22.32 -11.92 -26.03
C ASP A 216 21.98 -12.66 -27.33
N ILE A 217 22.19 -12.01 -28.47
CA ILE A 217 21.93 -12.58 -29.80
C ILE A 217 23.19 -12.43 -30.62
N ARG A 218 23.72 -13.55 -31.11
CA ARG A 218 24.92 -13.55 -31.93
C ARG A 218 24.70 -14.32 -33.22
N TRP A 219 25.44 -13.94 -34.22
CA TRP A 219 25.52 -14.60 -35.51
C TRP A 219 26.93 -14.39 -36.09
N GLY A 220 27.36 -15.31 -36.94
CA GLY A 220 28.69 -15.32 -37.51
C GLY A 220 29.75 -15.94 -36.58
N GLN A 221 30.86 -16.38 -37.16
CA GLN A 221 32.05 -16.86 -36.45
C GLN A 221 33.14 -15.78 -36.37
N SER A 222 33.00 -14.65 -37.08
CA SER A 222 34.01 -13.58 -37.11
C SER A 222 33.43 -12.17 -37.32
N ASP A 223 34.22 -11.13 -37.01
CA ASP A 223 33.89 -9.70 -37.22
C ASP A 223 33.70 -9.30 -38.70
N CYS A 224 33.92 -10.21 -39.65
CA CYS A 224 33.85 -9.97 -41.10
C CYS A 224 32.69 -10.70 -41.79
N ASP A 225 31.75 -11.28 -41.05
CA ASP A 225 30.61 -11.95 -41.65
C ASP A 225 29.52 -10.90 -41.97
N GLY A 226 29.06 -10.84 -43.23
CA GLY A 226 27.94 -10.01 -43.67
C GLY A 226 26.80 -10.88 -44.20
N ILE A 227 25.56 -10.62 -43.78
CA ILE A 227 24.38 -11.36 -44.28
C ILE A 227 24.09 -10.91 -45.72
N GLU A 228 24.11 -11.84 -46.66
CA GLU A 228 23.80 -11.56 -48.07
C GLU A 228 22.29 -11.36 -48.31
N SER A 229 21.93 -10.62 -49.36
CA SER A 229 20.53 -10.25 -49.67
C SER A 229 19.60 -11.43 -50.02
N ASP A 230 20.19 -12.56 -50.40
CA ASP A 230 19.52 -13.83 -50.74
C ASP A 230 20.27 -14.96 -50.02
N ASP A 231 20.00 -15.14 -48.72
CA ASP A 231 20.64 -16.19 -47.92
C ASP A 231 19.78 -16.63 -46.73
N HIS A 232 20.23 -17.69 -46.06
CA HIS A 232 19.73 -18.16 -44.79
C HIS A 232 20.87 -18.24 -43.77
N GLU A 233 20.64 -17.64 -42.61
CA GLU A 233 21.65 -17.50 -41.58
C GLU A 233 21.15 -17.99 -40.24
N VAL A 234 21.99 -18.74 -39.52
CA VAL A 234 21.65 -19.31 -38.21
C VAL A 234 22.09 -18.36 -37.10
N LEU A 235 21.13 -17.81 -36.38
CA LEU A 235 21.33 -17.02 -35.18
C LEU A 235 21.44 -17.92 -33.95
N CYS A 236 22.38 -17.62 -33.06
CA CYS A 236 22.45 -18.18 -31.72
C CYS A 236 21.84 -17.20 -30.72
N LEU A 237 20.69 -17.57 -30.16
CA LEU A 237 19.99 -16.84 -29.11
C LEU A 237 20.44 -17.38 -27.76
N SER A 238 20.91 -16.50 -26.89
CA SER A 238 21.37 -16.85 -25.54
C SER A 238 20.53 -16.11 -24.51
N ILE A 239 19.93 -16.85 -23.58
CA ILE A 239 19.30 -16.27 -22.39
C ILE A 239 20.05 -16.79 -21.17
N CYS A 240 20.54 -15.86 -20.34
CA CYS A 240 21.34 -16.17 -19.17
C CYS A 240 20.67 -15.68 -17.89
N ASN A 241 20.83 -16.45 -16.82
CA ASN A 241 20.52 -16.03 -15.47
C ASN A 241 21.77 -15.47 -14.80
N CYS A 242 21.71 -14.19 -14.43
CA CYS A 242 22.81 -13.44 -13.84
C CYS A 242 22.70 -13.33 -12.31
N TYR A 243 21.86 -14.15 -11.66
CA TYR A 243 21.58 -14.11 -10.23
C TYR A 243 21.89 -15.44 -9.54
N GLU A 244 22.49 -15.39 -8.35
CA GLU A 244 22.89 -16.58 -7.57
C GLU A 244 21.74 -17.23 -6.79
N ASN A 245 20.62 -16.52 -6.58
CA ASN A 245 19.53 -16.96 -5.70
C ASN A 245 18.14 -16.94 -6.35
N VAL A 246 18.09 -16.84 -7.68
CA VAL A 246 16.86 -16.82 -8.47
C VAL A 246 16.90 -17.94 -9.51
N THR A 247 15.78 -18.61 -9.73
CA THR A 247 15.56 -19.46 -10.90
C THR A 247 14.50 -18.81 -11.78
N PHE A 248 14.82 -18.58 -13.05
CA PHE A 248 13.80 -18.25 -14.03
C PHE A 248 13.15 -19.55 -14.51
N SER A 249 11.83 -19.64 -14.40
CA SER A 249 11.09 -20.82 -14.84
C SER A 249 10.30 -20.53 -16.11
N ASP A 250 10.13 -21.58 -16.92
CA ASP A 250 9.32 -21.56 -18.13
C ASP A 250 9.66 -20.38 -19.07
N VAL A 251 10.97 -20.09 -19.22
CA VAL A 251 11.45 -18.95 -20.00
C VAL A 251 11.12 -19.15 -21.47
N LYS A 252 10.47 -18.14 -22.06
CA LYS A 252 10.05 -18.13 -23.47
C LYS A 252 10.27 -16.77 -24.10
N ILE A 253 10.63 -16.78 -25.37
CA ILE A 253 10.47 -15.64 -26.26
C ILE A 253 9.19 -15.87 -27.05
N GLY A 254 8.30 -14.89 -27.11
CA GLY A 254 7.05 -14.98 -27.85
C GLY A 254 7.24 -14.97 -29.37
N TYR A 255 8.11 -14.07 -29.86
CA TYR A 255 8.44 -13.97 -31.28
C TYR A 255 9.77 -13.25 -31.52
N LEU A 256 10.35 -13.52 -32.68
CA LEU A 256 11.44 -12.74 -33.26
C LEU A 256 10.89 -11.94 -34.42
N TRP A 257 11.42 -10.74 -34.63
CA TRP A 257 11.05 -9.96 -35.79
C TRP A 257 12.23 -9.19 -36.38
N LEU A 258 12.16 -8.98 -37.69
CA LEU A 258 13.17 -8.32 -38.48
C LEU A 258 12.62 -6.96 -38.94
N THR A 259 13.39 -5.90 -38.72
CA THR A 259 13.07 -4.55 -39.23
C THR A 259 14.24 -3.89 -39.89
N ASP A 260 13.95 -2.86 -40.67
CA ASP A 260 14.94 -1.87 -41.03
C ASP A 260 15.31 -0.95 -39.84
N GLU A 261 16.13 0.07 -40.11
CA GLU A 261 16.57 1.09 -39.16
C GLU A 261 15.45 2.00 -38.63
N ASN A 262 14.31 2.06 -39.33
CA ASN A 262 13.14 2.85 -38.93
C ASN A 262 12.15 2.02 -38.11
N GLY A 263 12.42 0.72 -37.91
CA GLY A 263 11.51 -0.19 -37.23
C GLY A 263 10.38 -0.72 -38.12
N GLU A 264 10.50 -0.61 -39.44
CA GLU A 264 9.51 -1.10 -40.39
C GLU A 264 9.90 -2.49 -40.92
N ALA A 265 8.89 -3.31 -41.25
CA ALA A 265 9.14 -4.63 -41.81
C ALA A 265 9.76 -4.53 -43.23
N PRO A 266 10.66 -5.45 -43.61
CA PRO A 266 11.21 -5.49 -44.96
C PRO A 266 10.10 -5.51 -46.03
N PRO A 267 10.20 -4.70 -47.11
CA PRO A 267 9.17 -4.65 -48.13
C PRO A 267 8.87 -6.02 -48.72
N ALA A 268 7.59 -6.35 -48.91
CA ALA A 268 7.20 -7.61 -49.54
C ALA A 268 7.71 -7.71 -50.99
N LEU A 269 7.92 -8.94 -51.45
CA LEU A 269 8.19 -9.27 -52.84
C LEU A 269 6.98 -8.90 -53.73
N PRO A 270 7.16 -8.76 -55.06
CA PRO A 270 6.06 -8.42 -55.98
C PRO A 270 4.87 -9.40 -55.94
N ASP A 271 5.09 -10.64 -55.51
CA ASP A 271 4.05 -11.66 -55.33
C ASP A 271 3.33 -11.56 -53.97
N GLY A 272 3.69 -10.58 -53.14
CA GLY A 272 3.13 -10.34 -51.81
C GLY A 272 3.77 -11.18 -50.69
N THR A 273 4.75 -12.04 -51.00
CA THR A 273 5.44 -12.82 -49.96
C THR A 273 6.48 -11.98 -49.22
N PRO A 274 6.77 -12.25 -47.92
CA PRO A 274 7.78 -11.48 -47.20
C PRO A 274 9.18 -11.69 -47.77
N SER A 275 9.94 -10.60 -47.96
CA SER A 275 11.34 -10.65 -48.41
C SER A 275 12.30 -11.07 -47.31
N GLY A 276 11.99 -10.81 -46.03
CA GLY A 276 12.77 -11.28 -44.89
C GLY A 276 11.87 -11.98 -43.87
N ARG A 277 12.28 -13.13 -43.36
CA ARG A 277 11.57 -13.87 -42.29
C ARG A 277 12.55 -14.47 -41.29
N ILE A 278 12.11 -14.60 -40.04
CA ILE A 278 12.85 -15.32 -39.01
C ILE A 278 12.02 -16.53 -38.56
N TYR A 279 12.67 -17.67 -38.43
CA TYR A 279 12.09 -18.90 -37.92
C TYR A 279 12.71 -19.30 -36.59
N PRO A 280 11.93 -19.87 -35.66
CA PRO A 280 10.50 -20.16 -35.78
C PRO A 280 9.62 -18.91 -35.67
N LEU A 281 8.41 -18.96 -36.26
CA LEU A 281 7.43 -17.85 -36.26
C LEU A 281 6.63 -17.73 -34.95
N GLY A 282 6.87 -18.65 -34.02
CA GLY A 282 6.13 -18.75 -32.76
C GLY A 282 7.10 -18.82 -31.57
N PRO A 283 6.58 -19.17 -30.39
CA PRO A 283 7.36 -19.07 -29.17
C PRO A 283 8.57 -20.02 -29.17
N ILE A 284 9.69 -19.51 -28.67
CA ILE A 284 10.93 -20.26 -28.49
C ILE A 284 11.08 -20.53 -26.99
N CYS A 285 11.02 -21.81 -26.60
CA CYS A 285 11.10 -22.23 -25.21
C CYS A 285 12.55 -22.51 -24.79
N PHE A 286 13.00 -21.80 -23.76
CA PHE A 286 14.31 -21.99 -23.11
C PHE A 286 14.19 -22.90 -21.88
N GLY A 287 12.99 -22.99 -21.29
CA GLY A 287 12.73 -23.82 -20.11
C GLY A 287 13.19 -23.13 -18.83
N ASP A 288 13.57 -23.92 -17.83
CA ASP A 288 14.05 -23.40 -16.56
C ASP A 288 15.54 -23.06 -16.66
N ILE A 289 15.93 -21.88 -16.18
CA ILE A 289 17.31 -21.40 -16.12
C ILE A 289 17.68 -21.18 -14.66
N GLY A 290 18.49 -22.11 -14.13
CA GLY A 290 18.94 -22.10 -12.74
C GLY A 290 19.82 -20.89 -12.40
N PRO A 291 20.16 -20.70 -11.11
CA PRO A 291 21.02 -19.60 -10.67
C PRO A 291 22.44 -19.68 -11.24
N CYS A 292 23.24 -18.64 -11.04
CA CYS A 292 24.67 -18.67 -11.32
C CYS A 292 25.36 -19.82 -10.58
N VAL A 293 26.39 -20.39 -11.21
CA VAL A 293 27.26 -21.42 -10.61
C VAL A 293 28.67 -20.86 -10.58
N ASP A 294 29.28 -20.83 -9.40
CA ASP A 294 30.65 -20.34 -9.19
C ASP A 294 30.91 -18.91 -9.70
N GLY A 295 29.88 -18.04 -9.63
CA GLY A 295 29.95 -16.64 -10.08
C GLY A 295 29.72 -16.45 -11.59
N GLU A 296 29.51 -17.53 -12.35
CA GLU A 296 29.26 -17.48 -13.78
C GLU A 296 27.76 -17.61 -14.11
N PRO A 297 27.23 -16.82 -15.06
CA PRO A 297 25.84 -16.92 -15.48
C PRO A 297 25.49 -18.29 -16.07
N THR A 298 24.34 -18.83 -15.67
CA THR A 298 23.80 -20.04 -16.30
C THR A 298 23.04 -19.64 -17.56
N CYS A 299 23.50 -20.10 -18.73
CA CYS A 299 22.93 -19.75 -20.03
C CYS A 299 22.27 -20.94 -20.73
N VAL A 300 21.18 -20.66 -21.44
CA VAL A 300 20.54 -21.61 -22.37
C VAL A 300 20.53 -21.02 -23.77
N HIS A 301 20.92 -21.84 -24.75
CA HIS A 301 21.05 -21.43 -26.13
C HIS A 301 19.98 -22.07 -27.03
N ARG A 302 19.51 -21.31 -28.02
CA ARG A 302 18.60 -21.78 -29.07
C ARG A 302 19.02 -21.21 -30.41
N GLU A 303 18.70 -21.93 -31.47
CA GLU A 303 18.94 -21.49 -32.83
C GLU A 303 17.68 -20.88 -33.43
N ALA A 304 17.85 -19.82 -34.21
CA ALA A 304 16.83 -19.27 -35.09
C ALA A 304 17.44 -19.06 -36.47
N ILE A 305 16.61 -19.07 -37.52
CA ILE A 305 17.08 -18.91 -38.89
C ILE A 305 16.48 -17.65 -39.48
N VAL A 306 17.32 -16.73 -39.92
CA VAL A 306 16.90 -15.61 -40.77
C VAL A 306 16.96 -16.08 -42.20
N VAL A 307 15.90 -15.85 -42.98
CA VAL A 307 15.83 -16.15 -44.41
C VAL A 307 15.55 -14.84 -45.12
N LEU A 308 16.49 -14.40 -45.96
CA LEU A 308 16.38 -13.22 -46.80
C LEU A 308 16.19 -13.64 -48.26
N ARG A 309 15.29 -12.94 -48.95
CA ARG A 309 14.93 -13.15 -50.35
C ARG A 309 14.84 -11.82 -51.07
N GLY A 310 15.91 -11.43 -51.77
CA GLY A 310 16.00 -10.15 -52.46
C GLY A 310 15.85 -8.92 -51.53
N VAL A 311 16.28 -9.04 -50.27
CA VAL A 311 16.20 -7.93 -49.31
C VAL A 311 17.14 -6.81 -49.74
N LYS A 312 16.65 -5.57 -49.75
CA LYS A 312 17.46 -4.43 -50.18
C LYS A 312 18.64 -4.23 -49.22
N PRO A 313 19.86 -3.96 -49.72
CA PRO A 313 21.00 -3.64 -48.87
C PRO A 313 20.67 -2.49 -47.91
N GLY A 314 20.98 -2.67 -46.63
CA GLY A 314 20.65 -1.73 -45.58
C GLY A 314 20.94 -2.30 -44.19
N LYS A 315 20.71 -1.49 -43.16
CA LYS A 315 20.80 -1.94 -41.77
C LYS A 315 19.46 -2.53 -41.34
N TYR A 316 19.50 -3.73 -40.79
CA TYR A 316 18.34 -4.40 -40.24
C TYR A 316 18.61 -4.81 -38.79
N ASN A 317 17.55 -4.83 -37.99
CA ASN A 317 17.57 -5.24 -36.60
C ASN A 317 16.74 -6.51 -36.41
N VAL A 318 17.26 -7.44 -35.62
CA VAL A 318 16.48 -8.57 -35.10
C VAL A 318 16.10 -8.22 -33.67
N SER A 319 14.80 -8.07 -33.40
CA SER A 319 14.32 -7.85 -32.02
C SER A 319 13.61 -9.07 -31.46
N VAL A 320 13.74 -9.22 -30.15
CA VAL A 320 13.06 -10.23 -29.34
C VAL A 320 11.83 -9.60 -28.70
N GLY A 321 10.67 -10.22 -28.88
CA GLY A 321 9.40 -9.76 -28.34
C GLY A 321 8.72 -10.81 -27.47
N GLY A 322 7.94 -10.36 -26.49
CA GLY A 322 7.13 -11.24 -25.64
C GLY A 322 7.95 -12.17 -24.75
N LEU A 323 9.04 -11.66 -24.16
CA LEU A 323 9.79 -12.39 -23.14
C LEU A 323 8.87 -12.67 -21.94
N CYS A 324 8.66 -13.94 -21.64
CA CYS A 324 7.79 -14.40 -20.57
C CYS A 324 8.53 -15.44 -19.73
N PHE A 325 8.47 -15.30 -18.40
CA PHE A 325 9.09 -16.21 -17.44
C PHE A 325 8.48 -16.00 -16.06
N ASP A 326 8.55 -17.02 -15.22
CA ASP A 326 8.26 -16.91 -13.80
C ASP A 326 9.55 -16.76 -12.99
N ILE A 327 9.52 -15.98 -11.92
CA ILE A 327 10.63 -15.85 -10.98
C ILE A 327 10.36 -16.77 -9.78
N LYS A 328 11.19 -17.80 -9.61
CA LYS A 328 11.19 -18.64 -8.40
C LYS A 328 12.37 -18.27 -7.52
N ARG A 329 12.09 -17.82 -6.29
CA ARG A 329 13.11 -17.59 -5.26
C ARG A 329 12.98 -18.65 -4.16
N SER A 330 14.10 -19.28 -3.84
CA SER A 330 14.17 -20.14 -2.67
C SER A 330 14.49 -19.28 -1.45
N VAL A 331 13.61 -19.28 -0.45
CA VAL A 331 13.83 -18.60 0.83
C VAL A 331 13.89 -19.67 1.92
N PHE A 332 14.96 -19.66 2.70
CA PHE A 332 15.11 -20.52 3.86
C PHE A 332 14.70 -19.75 5.11
N VAL A 333 13.65 -20.22 5.80
CA VAL A 333 13.24 -19.69 7.10
C VAL A 333 13.78 -20.63 8.17
N GLU A 334 14.82 -20.20 8.88
CA GLU A 334 15.57 -21.04 9.82
C GLU A 334 14.75 -21.46 11.04
N LYS A 335 13.85 -20.59 11.53
CA LYS A 335 12.99 -20.88 12.68
C LYS A 335 11.74 -20.02 12.67
N THR A 336 10.58 -20.65 12.85
CA THR A 336 9.33 -19.97 13.23
C THR A 336 8.91 -20.51 14.59
N THR A 337 8.69 -19.63 15.57
CA THR A 337 8.30 -20.02 16.93
C THR A 337 6.84 -19.67 17.14
N PHE A 338 6.04 -20.63 17.63
CA PHE A 338 4.68 -20.41 18.08
C PHE A 338 4.64 -20.68 19.58
N GLU A 339 4.26 -19.67 20.36
CA GLU A 339 4.04 -19.81 21.79
C GLU A 339 2.58 -20.16 22.04
N MET A 340 2.34 -21.25 22.79
CA MET A 340 1.01 -21.64 23.25
C MET A 340 1.02 -21.82 24.76
N ILE A 341 -0.09 -21.42 25.38
CA ILE A 341 -0.37 -21.70 26.80
C ILE A 341 -1.27 -22.94 26.84
N VAL A 342 -0.78 -24.02 27.45
CA VAL A 342 -1.53 -25.25 27.67
C VAL A 342 -2.15 -25.18 29.07
N CYS A 343 -3.48 -25.18 29.16
CA CYS A 343 -4.20 -25.22 30.44
C CYS A 343 -4.25 -26.66 30.97
N ALA A 344 -4.11 -26.83 32.29
CA ALA A 344 -4.37 -28.10 32.95
C ALA A 344 -5.88 -28.35 33.06
N SER A 345 -6.30 -29.58 32.77
CA SER A 345 -7.68 -30.06 32.93
C SER A 345 -8.10 -30.19 34.38
#